data_AF-A0A0D6QHQ7-F1
#
_entry.id   AF-A0A0D6QHQ7-F1
#
_cell.length_a   1.000
_cell.length_b   1.000
_cell.length_c   1.000
_cell.angle_alpha   90.00
_cell.angle_beta   90.00
_cell.angle_gamma   90.00
#
_symmetry.space_group_name_H-M   'P 1'
#
loop_
_entity.id
_entity.type
_entity.pdbx_description
1 polymer ?
#
loop_
_entity_poly.entity_id
_entity_poly.type
_entity_poly.pdbx_seq_one_letter_code
_entity_poly.pdbx_strand_id
1 'polypeptide(L)'
;MPDRANKLARLALLLAGAFLFGGASAEVAVRTHQAVEQLKAEREVGAAGQLVALELTGAQGEVVARPRLIAPRGKAAELVLHDPAHPGEIRVSFRVEAERDPTGDISLDYELSVPSRAVSARGKISLTPGVEQSIQLGGGVLVATWLALPVPSAGFDAYLESEAAARRLAGRTS
;
A
#
# COMPACT_ATOMS: atom_id res chain seq x y z
N MET A 1 -10.81 -48.63 -51.51
CA MET A 1 -10.01 -47.84 -50.55
C MET A 1 -10.93 -47.06 -49.60
N PRO A 2 -11.35 -47.64 -48.46
CA PRO A 2 -12.38 -47.06 -47.59
C PRO A 2 -11.85 -46.46 -46.27
N ASP A 3 -10.66 -45.84 -46.26
CA ASP A 3 -9.98 -45.46 -45.00
C ASP A 3 -9.99 -43.95 -44.65
N ARG A 4 -10.32 -43.06 -45.59
CA ARG A 4 -10.29 -41.60 -45.32
C ARG A 4 -11.60 -41.07 -44.74
N ALA A 5 -12.76 -41.61 -45.15
CA ALA A 5 -14.08 -41.15 -44.70
C ALA A 5 -14.31 -41.44 -43.20
N ASN A 6 -13.88 -42.60 -42.70
CA ASN A 6 -14.02 -42.99 -41.29
C ASN A 6 -13.12 -42.17 -40.34
N LYS A 7 -11.96 -41.70 -40.82
CA LYS A 7 -11.07 -40.84 -40.01
C LYS A 7 -11.65 -39.44 -39.86
N LEU A 8 -12.24 -38.87 -40.91
CA LEU A 8 -12.90 -37.56 -40.86
C LEU A 8 -14.16 -37.59 -40.00
N ALA A 9 -14.96 -38.66 -40.06
CA ALA A 9 -16.14 -38.83 -39.21
C ALA A 9 -15.77 -38.92 -37.72
N ARG A 10 -14.70 -39.64 -37.37
CA ARG A 10 -14.20 -39.72 -35.98
C ARG A 10 -13.63 -38.39 -35.47
N LEU A 11 -12.94 -37.63 -36.32
CA LEU A 11 -12.40 -36.31 -35.95
C LEU A 11 -13.52 -35.29 -35.72
N ALA A 12 -14.56 -35.32 -36.56
CA ALA A 12 -15.75 -34.48 -36.40
C ALA A 12 -16.53 -34.83 -35.12
N LEU A 13 -16.62 -36.12 -34.75
CA LEU A 13 -17.26 -36.54 -33.50
C LEU A 13 -16.47 -36.10 -32.26
N LEU A 14 -15.13 -36.14 -32.31
CA LEU A 14 -14.27 -35.67 -31.22
C LEU A 14 -14.34 -34.15 -31.05
N LEU A 15 -14.43 -33.39 -32.14
CA LEU A 15 -14.60 -31.93 -32.10
C LEU A 15 -16.00 -31.51 -31.62
N ALA A 16 -17.05 -32.25 -32.01
CA ALA A 16 -18.40 -32.02 -31.51
C ALA A 16 -18.54 -32.38 -30.02
N GLY A 17 -17.82 -33.42 -29.55
CA GLY A 17 -17.73 -33.76 -28.13
C GLY A 17 -17.04 -32.67 -27.30
N ALA A 18 -15.95 -32.08 -27.82
CA ALA A 18 -15.25 -31.00 -27.13
C ALA A 18 -16.09 -29.72 -26.99
N PHE A 19 -17.01 -29.45 -27.92
CA PHE A 19 -17.91 -28.29 -27.83
C PHE A 19 -19.11 -28.50 -26.90
N LEU A 20 -19.57 -29.74 -26.71
CA LEU A 20 -20.70 -30.04 -25.81
C LEU A 20 -20.29 -30.11 -24.33
N PHE A 21 -19.00 -30.32 -24.02
CA PHE A 21 -18.47 -30.27 -22.65
C PHE A 21 -17.76 -28.94 -22.30
N GLY A 22 -17.70 -27.98 -23.23
CA GLY A 22 -17.10 -26.64 -23.03
C GLY A 22 -18.00 -25.62 -22.31
N GLY A 23 -19.12 -26.04 -21.72
CA GLY A 23 -20.12 -25.18 -21.08
C GLY A 23 -19.86 -24.83 -19.60
N ALA A 24 -18.63 -24.98 -19.09
CA ALA A 24 -18.32 -24.81 -17.67
C ALA A 24 -17.47 -23.57 -17.33
N SER A 25 -17.43 -22.55 -18.19
CA SER A 25 -16.55 -21.39 -18.00
C SER A 25 -17.13 -20.21 -17.19
N ALA A 26 -18.41 -20.25 -16.80
CA ALA A 26 -18.97 -19.21 -15.93
C ALA A 26 -18.81 -19.57 -14.44
N GLU A 27 -19.11 -20.80 -14.03
CA GLU A 27 -18.95 -21.22 -12.63
C GLU A 27 -17.48 -21.27 -12.19
N VAL A 28 -16.55 -21.65 -13.06
CA VAL A 28 -15.11 -21.71 -12.72
C VAL A 28 -14.52 -20.30 -12.58
N ALA A 29 -14.98 -19.32 -13.37
CA ALA A 29 -14.60 -17.92 -13.20
C ALA A 29 -15.18 -17.31 -11.92
N VAL A 30 -16.44 -17.65 -11.58
CA VAL A 30 -17.07 -17.20 -10.33
C VAL A 30 -16.43 -17.86 -9.10
N ARG A 31 -16.09 -19.16 -9.17
CA ARG A 31 -15.40 -19.87 -8.08
C ARG A 31 -13.97 -19.38 -7.89
N THR A 32 -13.24 -19.07 -8.96
CA THR A 32 -11.90 -18.48 -8.83
C THR A 32 -11.97 -17.04 -8.28
N HIS A 33 -12.97 -16.25 -8.69
CA HIS A 33 -13.19 -14.92 -8.13
C HIS A 33 -13.57 -14.96 -6.65
N GLN A 34 -14.51 -15.84 -6.26
CA GLN A 34 -14.91 -16.03 -4.86
C GLN A 34 -13.78 -16.59 -3.99
N ALA A 35 -12.93 -17.48 -4.52
CA ALA A 35 -11.76 -17.98 -3.80
C ALA A 35 -10.70 -16.88 -3.61
N VAL A 36 -10.50 -16.00 -4.60
CA VAL A 36 -9.59 -14.84 -4.48
C VAL A 36 -10.16 -13.79 -3.52
N GLU A 37 -11.46 -13.54 -3.55
CA GLU A 37 -12.18 -12.66 -2.61
C GLU A 37 -12.13 -13.22 -1.17
N GLN A 38 -12.35 -14.53 -0.98
CA GLN A 38 -12.22 -15.18 0.33
C GLN A 38 -10.78 -15.14 0.85
N LEU A 39 -9.77 -15.37 0.01
CA LEU A 39 -8.36 -15.24 0.41
C LEU A 39 -7.97 -13.79 0.73
N LYS A 40 -8.57 -12.80 0.06
CA LYS A 40 -8.43 -11.37 0.42
C LYS A 40 -9.12 -11.06 1.74
N ALA A 41 -10.34 -11.56 1.95
CA ALA A 41 -11.11 -11.36 3.17
C ALA A 41 -10.47 -12.05 4.39
N GLU A 42 -9.94 -13.27 4.24
CA GLU A 42 -9.21 -13.98 5.29
C GLU A 42 -7.90 -13.26 5.67
N ARG A 43 -7.23 -12.60 4.71
CA ARG A 43 -6.11 -11.68 5.00
C ARG A 43 -6.56 -10.40 5.71
N GLU A 44 -7.76 -9.91 5.43
CA GLU A 44 -8.33 -8.73 6.12
C GLU A 44 -8.72 -9.00 7.57
N VAL A 45 -9.14 -10.23 7.91
CA VAL A 45 -9.47 -10.64 9.29
C VAL A 45 -8.24 -10.60 10.23
N GLY A 46 -7.01 -10.64 9.67
CA GLY A 46 -5.74 -10.46 10.40
C GLY A 46 -5.06 -9.10 10.18
N ALA A 47 -5.70 -8.14 9.51
CA ALA A 47 -5.07 -6.88 9.14
C ALA A 47 -5.02 -5.88 10.31
N ALA A 48 -3.81 -5.49 10.73
CA ALA A 48 -3.59 -4.47 11.75
C ALA A 48 -3.92 -3.05 11.25
N GLY A 49 -3.89 -2.84 9.94
CA GLY A 49 -4.15 -1.55 9.30
C GLY A 49 -3.20 -1.29 8.14
N GLN A 50 -2.90 -0.01 7.91
CA GLN A 50 -1.92 0.43 6.92
C GLN A 50 -0.76 1.10 7.65
N LEU A 51 0.48 0.66 7.39
CA LEU A 51 1.65 1.46 7.69
C LEU A 51 1.58 2.72 6.84
N VAL A 52 1.77 3.87 7.46
CA VAL A 52 1.99 5.15 6.78
C VAL A 52 3.36 5.66 7.22
N ALA A 53 4.29 5.71 6.28
CA ALA A 53 5.60 6.31 6.45
C ALA A 53 5.64 7.64 5.70
N LEU A 54 5.98 8.70 6.42
CA LEU A 54 6.13 10.04 5.88
C LEU A 54 7.56 10.51 6.15
N GLU A 55 8.22 11.02 5.12
CA GLU A 55 9.48 11.75 5.22
C GLU A 55 9.24 13.20 4.84
N LEU A 56 9.65 14.12 5.72
CA LEU A 56 9.60 15.55 5.49
C LEU A 56 11.00 16.07 5.28
N THR A 57 11.27 16.63 4.11
CA THR A 57 12.52 17.30 3.80
C THR A 57 12.29 18.79 3.54
N GLY A 58 13.22 19.63 3.96
CA GLY A 58 13.20 21.05 3.63
C GLY A 58 13.75 21.35 2.25
N ALA A 59 13.76 22.64 1.89
CA ALA A 59 14.16 23.13 0.57
C ALA A 59 15.62 22.80 0.19
N GLN A 60 16.48 22.48 1.16
CA GLN A 60 17.89 22.16 0.94
C GLN A 60 18.14 20.64 0.99
N GLY A 61 17.08 19.83 1.08
CA GLY A 61 17.15 18.38 1.21
C GLY A 61 17.42 17.89 2.63
N GLU A 62 17.41 18.78 3.63
CA GLU A 62 17.58 18.41 5.02
C GLU A 62 16.34 17.68 5.56
N VAL A 63 16.55 16.56 6.25
CA VAL A 63 15.45 15.79 6.83
C VAL A 63 14.93 16.49 8.08
N VAL A 64 13.68 16.97 7.99
CA VAL A 64 12.97 17.65 9.08
C VAL A 64 12.39 16.63 10.05
N ALA A 65 11.73 15.58 9.55
CA ALA A 65 11.19 14.50 10.37
C ALA A 65 10.86 13.26 9.52
N ARG A 66 10.76 12.09 10.17
CA ARG A 66 10.37 10.82 9.56
C ARG A 66 9.28 10.10 10.37
N PRO A 67 8.08 10.70 10.55
CA PRO A 67 7.00 10.06 11.28
C PRO A 67 6.52 8.78 10.59
N ARG A 68 6.30 7.74 11.38
CA ARG A 68 5.84 6.43 10.91
C ARG A 68 4.88 5.86 11.93
N LEU A 69 3.72 5.42 11.47
CA LEU A 69 2.69 4.86 12.32
C LEU A 69 1.82 3.87 11.54
N ILE A 70 1.12 3.00 12.26
CA ILE A 70 0.12 2.11 11.67
C ILE A 70 -1.25 2.73 11.93
N ALA A 71 -1.95 3.09 10.85
CA ALA A 71 -3.31 3.58 10.89
C ALA A 71 -4.28 2.39 10.81
N PRO A 72 -5.07 2.11 11.88
CA PRO A 72 -6.08 1.07 11.84
C PRO A 72 -7.19 1.41 10.84
N ARG A 73 -7.80 0.39 10.23
CA ARG A 73 -8.89 0.60 9.26
C ARG A 73 -10.04 1.38 9.89
N GLY A 74 -10.46 2.47 9.24
CA GLY A 74 -11.58 3.31 9.65
C GLY A 74 -11.34 4.10 10.95
N LYS A 75 -10.08 4.29 11.36
CA LYS A 75 -9.71 5.11 12.50
C LYS A 75 -8.51 5.98 12.16
N ALA A 76 -8.56 7.24 12.57
CA ALA A 76 -7.39 8.10 12.55
C ALA A 76 -6.37 7.65 13.60
N ALA A 77 -5.11 7.63 13.21
CA ALA A 77 -3.97 7.51 14.09
C ALA A 77 -3.21 8.84 14.14
N GLU A 78 -2.69 9.18 15.32
CA GLU A 78 -2.03 10.46 15.58
C GLU A 78 -0.66 10.24 16.21
N LEU A 79 0.28 11.07 15.83
CA LEU A 79 1.65 11.07 16.31
C LEU A 79 2.13 12.51 16.44
N VAL A 80 2.62 12.84 17.64
CA VAL A 80 3.23 14.14 17.94
C VAL A 80 4.69 13.91 18.31
N LEU A 81 5.60 14.51 17.54
CA LEU A 81 7.03 14.53 17.81
C LEU A 81 7.40 15.83 18.49
N HIS A 82 8.03 15.72 19.66
CA HIS A 82 8.58 16.86 20.40
C HIS A 82 10.05 17.09 20.01
N ASP A 83 10.52 18.33 20.17
CA ASP A 83 11.94 18.64 19.99
C ASP A 83 12.76 18.04 21.17
N PRO A 84 13.79 17.22 20.92
CA PRO A 84 14.60 16.66 21.99
C PRO A 84 15.41 17.71 22.77
N ALA A 85 15.76 18.84 22.15
CA ALA A 85 16.45 19.94 22.82
C ALA A 85 15.47 20.81 23.63
N HIS A 86 14.21 20.90 23.18
CA HIS A 86 13.15 21.65 23.86
C HIS A 86 11.87 20.79 23.97
N PRO A 87 11.76 19.88 24.96
CA PRO A 87 10.67 18.89 25.02
C PRO A 87 9.25 19.48 25.08
N GLY A 88 9.10 20.75 25.49
CA GLY A 88 7.82 21.46 25.47
C GLY A 88 7.37 21.91 24.07
N GLU A 89 8.27 21.89 23.10
CA GLU A 89 8.00 22.36 21.73
C GLU A 89 7.63 21.18 20.81
N ILE A 90 6.56 21.37 20.04
CA ILE A 90 6.12 20.41 19.03
C ILE A 90 6.96 20.62 17.77
N ARG A 91 7.69 19.58 17.37
CA ARG A 91 8.43 19.55 16.12
C ARG A 91 7.52 19.20 14.94
N VAL A 92 6.68 18.17 15.12
CA VAL A 92 5.68 17.73 14.12
C VAL A 92 4.45 17.20 14.84
N SER A 93 3.27 17.58 14.37
CA SER A 93 2.02 16.86 14.65
C SER A 93 1.49 16.26 13.36
N PHE A 94 1.18 14.97 13.38
CA PHE A 94 0.72 14.21 12.22
C PHE A 94 -0.44 13.31 12.61
N ARG A 95 -1.57 13.51 11.94
CA ARG A 95 -2.77 12.69 12.06
C ARG A 95 -3.12 12.15 10.69
N VAL A 96 -3.42 10.85 10.61
CA VAL A 96 -3.82 10.21 9.35
C VAL A 96 -4.84 9.11 9.59
N GLU A 97 -5.86 9.09 8.76
CA GLU A 97 -6.76 7.95 8.58
C GLU A 97 -6.42 7.28 7.25
N ALA A 98 -6.35 5.96 7.24
CA ALA A 98 -6.03 5.18 6.06
C ALA A 98 -7.11 4.15 5.77
N GLU A 99 -7.57 4.13 4.52
CA GLU A 99 -8.52 3.16 4.02
C GLU A 99 -8.00 2.52 2.74
N ARG A 100 -8.28 1.23 2.58
CA ARG A 100 -7.91 0.51 1.36
C ARG A 100 -9.09 0.54 0.40
N ASP A 101 -8.85 1.11 -0.78
CA ASP A 101 -9.86 1.20 -1.83
C ASP A 101 -10.05 -0.16 -2.53
N PRO A 102 -11.23 -0.41 -3.15
CA PRO A 102 -11.48 -1.61 -3.93
C PRO A 102 -10.51 -1.82 -5.11
N THR A 103 -9.92 -0.74 -5.62
CA THR A 103 -8.87 -0.77 -6.66
C THR A 103 -7.57 -1.38 -6.17
N GLY A 104 -7.37 -1.44 -4.85
CA GLY A 104 -6.15 -1.91 -4.19
C GLY A 104 -5.24 -0.79 -3.70
N ASP A 105 -5.51 0.46 -4.08
CA ASP A 105 -4.82 1.64 -3.56
C ASP A 105 -5.17 1.90 -2.08
N ILE A 106 -4.36 2.74 -1.43
CA ILE A 106 -4.57 3.20 -0.06
C ILE A 106 -4.87 4.69 -0.09
N SER A 107 -6.09 5.04 0.28
CA SER A 107 -6.55 6.41 0.46
C SER A 107 -6.16 6.89 1.86
N LEU A 108 -5.47 8.02 1.93
CA LEU A 108 -5.06 8.69 3.17
C LEU A 108 -5.81 10.01 3.32
N ASP A 109 -6.47 10.22 4.46
CA ASP A 109 -6.96 11.54 4.89
C ASP A 109 -6.05 12.04 6.01
N TYR A 110 -5.30 13.11 5.75
CA TYR A 110 -4.22 13.55 6.62
C TYR A 110 -4.37 14.99 7.10
N GLU A 111 -3.79 15.23 8.27
CA GLU A 111 -3.53 16.53 8.84
C GLU A 111 -2.09 16.56 9.38
N LEU A 112 -1.33 17.58 9.01
CA LEU A 112 0.07 17.73 9.31
C LEU A 112 0.37 19.17 9.74
N SER A 113 1.13 19.33 10.81
CA SER A 113 1.67 20.63 11.24
C SER A 113 3.15 20.52 11.59
N VAL A 114 3.93 21.48 11.11
CA VAL A 114 5.37 21.66 11.38
C VAL A 114 5.59 23.11 11.83
N PRO A 115 5.45 23.40 13.14
CA PRO A 115 5.44 24.77 13.66
C PRO A 115 6.71 25.57 13.34
N SER A 116 7.88 24.94 13.45
CA SER A 116 9.19 25.59 13.20
C SER A 116 9.38 26.07 11.75
N ARG A 117 8.53 25.61 10.82
CA ARG A 117 8.54 26.01 9.41
C ARG A 117 7.28 26.79 9.01
N ALA A 118 6.39 27.06 9.95
CA ALA A 118 5.07 27.66 9.71
C ALA A 118 4.26 26.93 8.61
N VAL A 119 4.39 25.61 8.53
CA VAL A 119 3.65 24.78 7.57
C VAL A 119 2.55 24.01 8.30
N SER A 120 1.32 24.19 7.84
CA SER A 120 0.18 23.33 8.19
C SER A 120 -0.51 22.89 6.90
N ALA A 121 -0.84 21.62 6.79
CA ALA A 121 -1.44 21.03 5.62
C ALA A 121 -2.48 19.98 6.01
N ARG A 122 -3.56 19.90 5.23
CA ARG A 122 -4.55 18.83 5.32
C ARG A 122 -4.99 18.43 3.93
N GLY A 123 -5.35 17.18 3.73
CA GLY A 123 -5.83 16.74 2.43
C GLY A 123 -6.04 15.25 2.32
N LYS A 124 -6.40 14.84 1.11
CA LYS A 124 -6.55 13.44 0.74
C LYS A 124 -5.53 13.06 -0.33
N ILE A 125 -4.92 11.90 -0.20
CA ILE A 125 -4.00 11.35 -1.20
C ILE A 125 -4.33 9.88 -1.41
N SER A 126 -4.26 9.39 -2.65
CA SER A 126 -4.35 7.96 -2.95
C SER A 126 -2.96 7.46 -3.31
N LEU A 127 -2.53 6.37 -2.68
CA LEU A 127 -1.22 5.77 -2.87
C LEU A 127 -1.35 4.34 -3.38
N THR A 128 -0.54 4.01 -4.38
CA THR A 128 -0.30 2.61 -4.70
C THR A 128 0.60 1.98 -3.62
N PRO A 129 0.22 0.84 -3.02
CA PRO A 129 1.01 0.21 -1.96
C PRO A 129 2.46 -0.02 -2.34
N GLY A 130 3.38 0.45 -1.50
CA GLY A 130 4.83 0.27 -1.70
C GLY A 130 5.48 1.24 -2.68
N VAL A 131 4.72 2.17 -3.27
CA VAL A 131 5.25 3.20 -4.16
C VAL A 131 5.36 4.51 -3.40
N GLU A 132 6.54 5.14 -3.47
CA GLU A 132 6.75 6.46 -2.88
C GLU A 132 6.13 7.55 -3.76
N GLN A 133 5.44 8.50 -3.12
CA GLN A 133 4.88 9.67 -3.77
C GLN A 133 5.25 10.94 -3.03
N SER A 134 5.74 11.95 -3.75
CA SER A 134 6.15 13.22 -3.16
C SER A 134 5.18 14.36 -3.49
N ILE A 135 4.89 15.20 -2.51
CA ILE A 135 4.10 16.43 -2.67
C ILE A 135 4.82 17.61 -2.03
N GLN A 136 4.67 18.80 -2.61
CA GLN A 136 5.15 20.04 -2.01
C GLN A 136 4.12 20.59 -1.02
N LEU A 137 4.59 21.03 0.14
CA LEU A 137 3.78 21.63 1.20
C LEU A 137 4.24 23.05 1.51
N GLY A 138 3.31 23.90 1.97
CA GLY A 138 3.61 25.28 2.35
C GLY A 138 4.21 26.11 1.21
N GLY A 139 3.79 25.89 -0.04
CA GLY A 139 4.36 26.58 -1.21
C GLY A 139 5.77 26.14 -1.58
N GLY A 140 6.18 24.92 -1.20
CA GLY A 140 7.51 24.37 -1.51
C GLY A 140 8.53 24.49 -0.37
N VAL A 141 8.11 24.98 0.80
CA VAL A 141 8.95 25.03 2.01
C VAL A 141 9.36 23.63 2.46
N LEU A 142 8.44 22.66 2.31
CA LEU A 142 8.67 21.25 2.61
C LEU A 142 8.30 20.39 1.40
N VAL A 143 9.00 19.28 1.26
CA VAL A 143 8.60 18.14 0.43
C VAL A 143 8.21 17.01 1.37
N ALA A 144 7.01 16.49 1.18
CA ALA A 144 6.48 15.34 1.90
C ALA A 144 6.49 14.13 0.99
N THR A 145 7.32 13.14 1.31
CA THR A 145 7.41 11.86 0.62
C THR A 145 6.64 10.80 1.42
N TRP A 146 5.61 10.25 0.79
CA TRP A 146 4.66 9.33 1.40
C TRP A 146 4.89 7.91 0.88
N LEU A 147 4.75 6.95 1.78
CA LEU A 147 4.72 5.52 1.48
C LEU A 147 3.65 4.88 2.35
N ALA A 148 2.81 4.03 1.76
CA ALA A 148 1.85 3.23 2.51
C ALA A 148 1.93 1.75 2.15
N LEU A 149 1.76 0.89 3.16
CA LEU A 149 1.85 -0.56 3.04
C LEU A 149 0.78 -1.24 3.91
N PRO A 150 0.04 -2.25 3.41
CA PRO A 150 -0.84 -3.05 4.24
C PRO A 150 -0.05 -3.82 5.30
N VAL A 151 -0.62 -3.93 6.50
CA VAL A 151 -0.04 -4.69 7.60
C VAL A 151 -1.02 -5.80 8.03
N PRO A 152 -0.62 -7.08 7.98
CA PRO A 152 0.67 -7.59 7.51
C PRO A 152 0.76 -7.64 5.97
N SER A 153 1.99 -7.55 5.43
CA SER A 153 2.29 -7.84 4.02
C SER A 153 3.77 -8.09 3.78
N ALA A 154 4.11 -8.78 2.69
CA ALA A 154 5.52 -8.97 2.30
C ALA A 154 6.25 -7.65 2.04
N GLY A 155 5.53 -6.63 1.55
CA GLY A 155 6.09 -5.28 1.37
C GLY A 155 6.43 -4.62 2.71
N PHE A 156 5.58 -4.82 3.73
CA PHE A 156 5.85 -4.37 5.09
C PHE A 156 7.08 -5.07 5.70
N ASP A 157 7.21 -6.38 5.52
CA ASP A 157 8.37 -7.12 6.03
C ASP A 157 9.67 -6.64 5.37
N ALA A 158 9.67 -6.48 4.04
CA ALA A 158 10.81 -5.94 3.29
C ALA A 158 11.17 -4.50 3.73
N TYR A 159 10.17 -3.69 4.05
CA TYR A 159 10.39 -2.35 4.59
C TYR A 159 11.07 -2.38 5.97
N LEU A 160 10.64 -3.28 6.87
CA LEU A 160 11.28 -3.42 8.19
C LEU A 160 12.74 -3.90 8.08
N GLU A 161 13.01 -4.81 7.15
CA GLU A 161 14.36 -5.30 6.88
C GLU A 161 15.29 -4.19 6.37
N SER A 162 14.80 -3.34 5.45
CA SER A 162 15.58 -2.22 4.92
C SER A 162 15.87 -1.17 5.99
N GLU A 163 14.89 -0.87 6.84
CA GLU A 163 15.05 0.03 7.99
C GLU A 163 16.06 -0.51 9.01
N ALA A 164 16.00 -1.81 9.31
CA ALA A 164 16.97 -2.44 10.19
C ALA A 164 18.38 -2.40 9.59
N ALA A 165 18.53 -2.59 8.28
CA ALA A 165 19.81 -2.47 7.58
C ALA A 165 20.36 -1.03 7.65
N ALA A 166 19.52 -0.02 7.37
CA ALA A 166 19.90 1.39 7.42
C ALA A 166 20.40 1.81 8.82
N ARG A 167 19.71 1.38 9.89
CA ARG A 167 20.14 1.66 11.28
C ARG A 167 21.48 1.04 11.63
N ARG A 168 21.73 -0.20 11.19
CA ARG A 168 23.03 -0.87 11.42
C ARG A 168 24.17 -0.14 10.71
N LEU A 169 23.93 0.44 9.54
CA LEU A 169 24.93 1.24 8.83
C LEU A 169 25.21 2.56 9.56
N ALA A 170 24.17 3.27 10.00
CA ALA A 170 24.31 4.53 10.72
C ALA A 170 25.06 4.38 12.07
N GLY A 171 24.83 3.29 12.80
CA GLY A 171 25.54 3.00 14.06
C GLY A 171 26.99 2.53 13.90
N ARG A 172 27.46 2.26 12.67
CA ARG A 172 28.86 1.93 12.39
C ARG A 172 29.69 3.17 12.03
N THR A 173 29.05 4.29 11.77
CA THR A 173 29.67 5.57 11.39
C THR A 173 29.75 6.57 12.54
N SER A 174 29.22 6.23 13.72
CA SER A 174 29.35 6.99 14.97
C SER A 174 30.44 6.40 15.87
#